data_AF-A0A897MVB1-F1
#
_entry.id   AF-A0A897MVB1-F1
#
_cell.length_a   1.000
_cell.length_b   1.000
_cell.length_c   1.000
_cell.angle_alpha   90.00
_cell.angle_beta   90.00
_cell.angle_gamma   90.00
#
_symmetry.space_group_name_H-M   'P 1'
#
loop_
_entity.id
_entity.type
_entity.pdbx_description
1 polymer ?
#
loop_
_entity_poly.entity_id
_entity_poly.type
_entity_poly.pdbx_seq_one_letter_code
_entity_poly.pdbx_strand_id
1 'polypeptide(L)'
;MTRSLTADTLVDATTEELATYLRSGAINTRALTESIDYEGLDIDDWDRIKRIHFCLNADVHDFVNKLPERVRRVKTENQRQHVDTRGEIRGSINWSGTLRTWSDSGYADRSRFVCDTPYTEYDIAENRVLKRLLWQIHRTVTTDLRGVEYDWRRQYWTDDQIDRFSRLYKQNVHLNRIAAGQHISVTDQDLTAARRSRLDLYTEAYELLDRYQRLQSDGPVEILSELQVQSVV
;
A
#
# COMPACT_ATOMS: atom_id res chain seq x y z
N MET A 1 5.10 -30.52 -19.54
CA MET A 1 5.28 -31.93 -19.15
C MET A 1 4.68 -32.07 -17.77
N THR A 2 3.48 -32.65 -17.65
CA THR A 2 2.82 -32.90 -16.37
C THR A 2 3.64 -33.94 -15.60
N ARG A 3 4.38 -33.49 -14.59
CA ARG A 3 5.16 -34.36 -13.71
C ARG A 3 4.15 -35.06 -12.80
N SER A 4 3.69 -36.26 -13.17
CA SER A 4 2.82 -37.04 -12.28
C SER A 4 3.67 -37.48 -11.09
N LEU A 5 3.50 -36.85 -9.93
CA LEU A 5 4.14 -37.30 -8.70
C LEU A 5 3.61 -38.70 -8.39
N THR A 6 4.51 -39.68 -8.27
CA THR A 6 4.15 -41.05 -7.86
C THR A 6 3.59 -41.03 -6.45
N ALA A 7 2.65 -41.95 -6.14
CA ALA A 7 1.96 -42.00 -4.85
C ALA A 7 2.92 -41.99 -3.66
N ASP A 8 4.06 -42.66 -3.76
CA ASP A 8 5.07 -42.73 -2.70
C ASP A 8 5.75 -41.38 -2.44
N THR A 9 6.09 -40.63 -3.50
CA THR A 9 6.62 -39.26 -3.38
C THR A 9 5.63 -38.29 -2.74
N LEU A 10 4.32 -38.48 -2.98
CA LEU A 10 3.29 -37.68 -2.32
C LEU A 10 3.18 -38.05 -0.84
N VAL A 11 3.23 -39.34 -0.51
CA VAL A 11 3.18 -39.82 0.87
C VAL A 11 4.38 -39.31 1.67
N ASP A 12 5.59 -39.38 1.10
CA ASP A 12 6.81 -38.93 1.78
C ASP A 12 6.79 -37.42 2.02
N ALA A 13 6.46 -36.61 1.00
CA ALA A 13 6.34 -35.16 1.14
C ALA A 13 5.25 -34.77 2.16
N THR A 14 4.10 -35.44 2.14
CA THR A 14 3.01 -35.17 3.09
C THR A 14 3.39 -35.60 4.52
N THR A 15 4.17 -36.67 4.66
CA THR A 15 4.63 -37.18 5.97
C THR A 15 5.67 -36.24 6.58
N GLU A 16 6.57 -35.69 5.77
CA GLU A 16 7.58 -34.72 6.22
C GLU A 16 6.93 -33.39 6.67
N GLU A 17 5.95 -32.91 5.91
CA GLU A 17 5.16 -31.72 6.27
C GLU A 17 4.33 -31.92 7.54
N LEU A 18 3.61 -33.05 7.65
CA LEU A 18 2.85 -33.39 8.86
C LEU A 18 3.77 -33.57 10.08
N ALA A 19 4.94 -34.19 9.91
CA ALA A 19 5.90 -34.38 10.98
C ALA A 19 6.55 -33.06 11.43
N THR A 20 6.65 -32.06 10.55
CA THR A 20 7.13 -30.71 10.86
C THR A 20 6.05 -29.89 11.57
N TYR A 21 4.81 -29.97 11.10
CA TYR A 21 3.64 -29.36 11.73
C TYR A 21 3.42 -29.92 13.15
N LEU A 22 3.50 -31.24 13.33
CA LEU A 22 3.34 -31.89 14.64
C LEU A 22 4.46 -31.55 15.62
N ARG A 23 5.67 -31.21 15.15
CA ARG A 23 6.82 -30.87 16.02
C ARG A 23 6.89 -29.40 16.41
N SER A 24 6.48 -28.51 15.52
CA SER A 24 6.69 -27.06 15.67
C SER A 24 5.39 -26.26 15.76
N GLY A 25 4.24 -26.87 15.45
CA GLY A 25 2.98 -26.16 15.27
C GLY A 25 2.92 -25.32 13.99
N ALA A 26 3.94 -25.39 13.13
CA ALA A 26 4.04 -24.60 11.90
C ALA A 26 4.36 -25.51 10.70
N ILE A 27 3.74 -25.21 9.55
CA ILE A 27 4.07 -25.86 8.28
C ILE A 27 5.38 -25.30 7.74
N ASN A 28 6.19 -26.12 7.05
CA ASN A 28 7.41 -25.66 6.41
C ASN A 28 7.04 -24.79 5.20
N THR A 29 7.13 -23.48 5.39
CA THR A 29 6.80 -22.49 4.36
C THR A 29 7.65 -22.61 3.11
N ARG A 30 8.89 -23.10 3.22
CA ARG A 30 9.78 -23.29 2.08
C ARG A 30 9.32 -24.44 1.19
N ALA A 31 9.06 -25.61 1.78
CA ALA A 31 8.56 -26.77 1.06
C ALA A 31 7.16 -26.52 0.45
N LEU A 32 6.30 -25.77 1.16
CA LEU A 32 5.03 -25.29 0.61
C LEU A 32 5.24 -24.37 -0.61
N THR A 33 6.16 -23.41 -0.50
CA THR A 33 6.48 -22.46 -1.58
C THR A 33 6.97 -23.21 -2.83
N GLU A 34 7.83 -24.20 -2.67
CA GLU A 34 8.29 -25.08 -3.76
C GLU A 34 7.15 -25.93 -4.35
N SER A 35 6.12 -26.27 -3.56
CA SER A 35 4.97 -27.06 -4.00
C SER A 35 3.90 -26.26 -4.74
N ILE A 36 3.76 -24.96 -4.43
CA ILE A 36 2.84 -24.03 -5.11
C ILE A 36 3.59 -23.54 -6.35
N ASP A 37 3.62 -24.39 -7.37
CA ASP A 37 4.30 -24.19 -8.64
C ASP A 37 3.64 -23.04 -9.44
N TYR A 38 3.94 -21.80 -9.08
CA TYR A 38 3.77 -20.67 -9.98
C TYR A 38 4.91 -20.75 -11.01
N GLU A 39 4.64 -21.43 -12.13
CA GLU A 39 5.65 -21.68 -13.16
C GLU A 39 6.49 -20.41 -13.45
N GLY A 40 7.79 -20.52 -13.17
CA GLY A 40 8.84 -19.54 -13.45
C GLY A 40 8.96 -18.33 -12.52
N LEU A 41 8.41 -18.43 -11.33
CA LEU A 41 8.76 -17.57 -10.20
C LEU A 41 9.65 -18.36 -9.23
N ASP A 42 10.96 -18.10 -9.25
CA ASP A 42 11.89 -18.57 -8.20
C ASP A 42 11.56 -17.82 -6.90
N ILE A 43 10.68 -18.39 -6.09
CA ILE A 43 10.23 -17.83 -4.82
C ILE A 43 10.69 -18.78 -3.73
N ASP A 44 11.53 -18.29 -2.82
CA ASP A 44 11.83 -18.95 -1.53
C ASP A 44 11.09 -18.28 -0.36
N ASP A 45 10.40 -17.15 -0.64
CA ASP A 45 9.81 -16.25 0.36
C ASP A 45 8.28 -16.35 0.35
N TRP A 46 7.72 -16.94 1.40
CA TRP A 46 6.27 -17.04 1.60
C TRP A 46 5.57 -15.68 1.58
N ASP A 47 6.19 -14.64 2.15
CA ASP A 47 5.63 -13.29 2.13
C ASP A 47 5.61 -12.70 0.72
N ARG A 48 6.47 -13.19 -0.19
CA ARG A 48 6.46 -12.80 -1.60
C ARG A 48 5.29 -13.44 -2.34
N ILE A 49 4.99 -14.72 -2.11
CA ILE A 49 3.79 -15.36 -2.69
C ILE A 49 2.54 -14.58 -2.28
N LYS A 50 2.37 -14.31 -0.99
CA LYS A 50 1.20 -13.57 -0.48
C LYS A 50 0.99 -12.24 -1.21
N ARG A 51 2.06 -11.48 -1.43
CA ARG A 51 2.00 -10.21 -2.16
C ARG A 51 1.59 -10.38 -3.61
N ILE A 52 2.19 -11.35 -4.30
CA ILE A 52 1.88 -11.67 -5.69
C ILE A 52 0.41 -12.05 -5.79
N HIS A 53 -0.03 -13.01 -4.98
CA HIS A 53 -1.42 -13.45 -4.92
C HIS A 53 -2.38 -12.28 -4.69
N PHE A 54 -2.11 -11.44 -3.69
CA PHE A 54 -2.89 -10.23 -3.45
C PHE A 54 -3.00 -9.34 -4.70
N CYS A 55 -1.90 -9.12 -5.43
CA CYS A 55 -1.92 -8.29 -6.64
C CYS A 55 -2.62 -8.94 -7.83
N LEU A 56 -2.78 -10.27 -7.85
CA LEU A 56 -3.53 -11.00 -8.87
C LEU A 56 -5.04 -11.03 -8.59
N ASN A 57 -5.46 -10.60 -7.41
CA ASN A 57 -6.88 -10.56 -7.07
C ASN A 57 -7.66 -9.56 -7.95
N ALA A 58 -8.84 -9.97 -8.43
CA ALA A 58 -9.69 -9.15 -9.29
C ALA A 58 -10.08 -7.81 -8.65
N ASP A 59 -10.31 -7.76 -7.34
CA ASP A 59 -10.66 -6.52 -6.64
C ASP A 59 -9.54 -5.48 -6.72
N VAL A 60 -8.28 -5.93 -6.66
CA VAL A 60 -7.10 -5.05 -6.78
C VAL A 60 -6.99 -4.49 -8.20
N HIS A 61 -7.28 -5.31 -9.21
CA HIS A 61 -7.28 -4.89 -10.60
C HIS A 61 -8.37 -3.85 -10.88
N ASP A 62 -9.58 -4.12 -10.43
CA ASP A 62 -10.73 -3.21 -10.55
C ASP A 62 -10.44 -1.87 -9.88
N PHE A 63 -9.86 -1.90 -8.70
CA PHE A 63 -9.45 -0.70 -7.97
C PHE A 63 -8.42 0.13 -8.76
N VAL A 64 -7.37 -0.51 -9.28
CA VAL A 64 -6.31 0.15 -10.04
C VAL A 64 -6.83 0.72 -11.36
N ASN A 65 -7.75 0.04 -12.05
CA ASN A 65 -8.34 0.52 -13.30
C ASN A 65 -9.19 1.78 -13.08
N LYS A 66 -9.92 1.88 -11.96
CA LYS A 66 -10.73 3.06 -11.60
C LYS A 66 -9.90 4.22 -11.02
N LEU A 67 -8.65 3.95 -10.63
CA LEU A 67 -7.77 4.89 -9.92
C LEU A 67 -7.48 6.20 -10.66
N PRO A 68 -7.21 6.25 -11.99
CA PRO A 68 -6.86 7.48 -12.70
C PRO A 68 -7.89 8.60 -12.58
N GLU A 69 -9.17 8.25 -12.54
CA GLU A 69 -10.27 9.20 -12.36
C GLU A 69 -10.44 9.59 -10.89
N ARG A 70 -10.38 8.61 -9.99
CA ARG A 70 -10.61 8.80 -8.55
C ARG A 70 -9.51 9.63 -7.88
N VAL A 71 -8.25 9.46 -8.28
CA VAL A 71 -7.11 10.18 -7.67
C VAL A 71 -7.14 11.69 -7.91
N ARG A 72 -7.87 12.16 -8.94
CA ARG A 72 -8.07 13.60 -9.19
C ARG A 72 -8.95 14.26 -8.12
N ARG A 73 -9.71 13.47 -7.36
CA ARG A 73 -10.64 13.92 -6.32
C ARG A 73 -10.19 13.49 -4.93
N VAL A 74 -8.88 13.32 -4.75
CA VAL A 74 -8.28 13.03 -3.44
C VAL A 74 -8.67 14.12 -2.45
N LYS A 75 -9.20 13.70 -1.30
CA LYS A 75 -9.60 14.53 -0.18
C LYS A 75 -8.42 15.39 0.27
N THR A 76 -8.71 16.64 0.58
CA THR A 76 -7.78 17.61 1.11
C THR A 76 -8.40 18.28 2.32
N GLU A 77 -7.58 18.68 3.28
CA GLU A 77 -8.03 19.45 4.44
C GLU A 77 -7.38 20.83 4.42
N ASN A 78 -8.19 21.88 4.61
CA ASN A 78 -7.67 23.24 4.68
C ASN A 78 -7.18 23.50 6.10
N GLN A 79 -5.87 23.69 6.25
CA GLN A 79 -5.20 24.01 7.49
C GLN A 79 -4.67 25.45 7.44
N ARG A 80 -4.28 25.97 8.62
CA ARG A 80 -3.57 27.25 8.73
C ARG A 80 -2.20 26.99 9.33
N GLN A 81 -1.16 27.46 8.65
CA GLN A 81 0.21 27.41 9.17
C GLN A 81 0.64 28.80 9.59
N HIS A 82 1.26 28.89 10.77
CA HIS A 82 1.95 30.09 11.21
C HIS A 82 3.31 30.18 10.49
N VAL A 83 3.48 31.21 9.66
CA VAL A 83 4.71 31.44 8.90
C VAL A 83 5.32 32.76 9.32
N ASP A 84 6.57 32.72 9.78
CA ASP A 84 7.35 33.92 10.00
C ASP A 84 7.82 34.49 8.67
N THR A 85 7.31 35.66 8.33
CA THR A 85 7.61 36.38 7.10
C THR A 85 8.40 37.65 7.44
N ARG A 86 9.20 38.15 6.50
CA ARG A 86 9.98 39.39 6.67
C ARG A 86 9.75 40.29 5.47
N GLY A 87 9.20 41.47 5.70
CA GLY A 87 8.95 42.48 4.66
C GLY A 87 7.81 42.14 3.69
N GLU A 88 7.12 41.02 3.90
CA GLU A 88 5.94 40.61 3.13
C GLU A 88 4.87 40.07 4.09
N ILE A 89 3.60 40.11 3.69
CA ILE A 89 2.48 39.54 4.44
C ILE A 89 1.86 38.44 3.59
N ARG A 90 1.84 37.20 4.10
CA ARG A 90 1.22 36.05 3.42
C ARG A 90 0.03 35.54 4.24
N GLY A 91 -1.17 35.98 3.87
CA GLY A 91 -2.40 35.66 4.61
C GLY A 91 -2.72 36.67 5.72
N SER A 92 -3.47 36.25 6.74
CA SER A 92 -3.83 37.14 7.86
C SER A 92 -2.70 37.22 8.89
N ILE A 93 -2.43 38.42 9.41
CA ILE A 93 -1.40 38.60 10.43
C ILE A 93 -1.90 38.07 11.78
N ASN A 94 -1.13 37.17 12.39
CA ASN A 94 -1.27 36.81 13.79
C ASN A 94 -0.57 37.89 14.63
N TRP A 95 -1.32 38.90 15.03
CA TRP A 95 -0.80 40.02 15.81
C TRP A 95 -0.21 39.58 17.15
N SER A 96 -0.82 38.59 17.81
CA SER A 96 -0.33 38.10 19.10
C SER A 96 1.06 37.44 18.99
N GLY A 97 1.27 36.62 17.95
CA GLY A 97 2.57 36.01 17.65
C GLY A 97 3.60 37.04 17.16
N THR A 98 3.16 37.98 16.32
CA THR A 98 4.03 39.04 15.79
C THR A 98 4.56 39.94 16.91
N LEU A 99 3.69 40.38 17.82
CA LEU A 99 4.07 41.19 18.98
C LEU A 99 5.06 40.46 19.89
N ARG A 100 4.87 39.14 20.09
CA ARG A 100 5.82 38.31 20.85
C ARG A 100 7.18 38.27 20.16
N THR A 101 7.21 37.98 18.86
CA THR A 101 8.44 37.93 18.05
C THR A 101 9.20 39.26 18.06
N TRP A 102 8.48 40.38 18.01
CA TRP A 102 9.08 41.71 18.15
C TRP A 102 9.62 41.95 19.55
N SER A 103 8.86 41.60 20.59
CA SER A 103 9.33 41.72 21.98
C SER A 103 10.60 40.90 22.21
N ASP A 104 10.65 39.65 21.73
CA ASP A 104 11.79 38.75 21.90
C ASP A 104 13.05 39.24 21.17
N SER A 105 12.88 39.98 20.07
CA SER A 105 13.98 40.63 19.33
C SER A 105 14.29 42.06 19.81
N GLY A 106 13.68 42.52 20.91
CA GLY A 106 13.87 43.87 21.43
C GLY A 106 13.38 44.96 20.48
N TYR A 107 12.40 44.65 19.64
CA TYR A 107 11.87 45.51 18.56
C TYR A 107 12.91 45.94 17.52
N ALA A 108 14.04 45.23 17.42
CA ALA A 108 15.11 45.53 16.47
C ALA A 108 14.67 45.33 15.01
N ASP A 109 13.72 44.42 14.75
CA ASP A 109 13.19 44.17 13.41
C ASP A 109 11.65 44.13 13.37
N ARG A 110 11.05 45.28 13.08
CA ARG A 110 9.59 45.45 12.92
C ARG A 110 9.06 44.99 11.55
N SER A 111 9.93 44.50 10.67
CA SER A 111 9.52 43.96 9.38
C SER A 111 9.12 42.47 9.45
N ARG A 112 9.29 41.82 10.61
CA ARG A 112 8.91 40.42 10.82
C ARG A 112 7.44 40.27 11.20
N PHE A 113 6.67 39.48 10.47
CA PHE A 113 5.27 39.21 10.78
C PHE A 113 5.05 37.70 10.90
N VAL A 114 4.33 37.29 11.92
CA VAL A 114 3.80 35.93 12.00
C VAL A 114 2.47 35.94 11.27
N CYS A 115 2.37 35.26 10.14
CA CYS A 115 1.16 35.22 9.33
C CYS A 115 0.52 33.83 9.34
N ASP A 116 -0.80 33.79 9.39
CA ASP A 116 -1.61 32.59 9.19
C ASP A 116 -1.81 32.40 7.68
N THR A 117 -0.95 31.58 7.08
CA THR A 117 -1.06 31.23 5.66
C THR A 117 -1.99 30.02 5.52
N PRO A 118 -3.03 30.08 4.66
CA PRO A 118 -3.82 28.89 4.36
C PRO A 118 -2.95 27.87 3.62
N TYR A 119 -2.95 26.63 4.10
CA TYR A 119 -2.25 25.51 3.48
C TYR A 119 -3.21 24.35 3.26
N THR A 120 -3.12 23.70 2.11
CA THR A 120 -3.90 22.52 1.78
C THR A 120 -3.13 21.28 2.22
N GLU A 121 -3.61 20.64 3.27
CA GLU A 121 -3.05 19.39 3.78
C GLU A 121 -3.52 18.20 2.93
N TYR A 122 -2.54 17.41 2.50
CA TYR A 122 -2.76 16.17 1.76
C TYR A 122 -2.42 14.96 2.62
N ASP A 123 -1.59 15.07 3.65
CA ASP A 123 -1.16 13.96 4.51
C ASP A 123 -2.17 13.63 5.61
N ILE A 124 -3.44 13.52 5.21
CA ILE A 124 -4.54 13.14 6.09
C ILE A 124 -4.66 11.61 6.19
N ALA A 125 -5.34 11.15 7.24
CA ALA A 125 -5.54 9.74 7.56
C ALA A 125 -5.95 8.87 6.35
N GLU A 126 -6.99 9.25 5.61
CA GLU A 126 -7.48 8.45 4.49
C GLU A 126 -6.48 8.40 3.32
N ASN A 127 -5.77 9.51 3.09
CA ASN A 127 -4.75 9.60 2.05
C ASN A 127 -3.51 8.77 2.38
N ARG A 128 -3.16 8.68 3.66
CA ARG A 128 -2.07 7.83 4.14
C ARG A 128 -2.38 6.35 3.90
N VAL A 129 -3.61 5.91 4.19
CA VAL A 129 -4.09 4.55 3.86
C VAL A 129 -3.99 4.27 2.36
N LEU A 130 -4.56 5.17 1.53
CA LEU A 130 -4.50 5.04 0.07
C LEU A 130 -3.06 4.95 -0.44
N LYS A 131 -2.19 5.88 -0.04
CA LYS A 131 -0.78 5.92 -0.50
C LYS A 131 -0.01 4.69 -0.05
N ARG A 132 -0.31 4.15 1.14
CA ARG A 132 0.28 2.91 1.67
C ARG A 132 -0.11 1.70 0.82
N LEU A 133 -1.40 1.54 0.50
CA LEU A 133 -1.89 0.48 -0.39
C LEU A 133 -1.28 0.59 -1.79
N LEU A 134 -1.27 1.79 -2.38
CA LEU A 134 -0.72 1.98 -3.72
C LEU A 134 0.77 1.64 -3.79
N TRP A 135 1.53 1.92 -2.72
CA TRP A 135 2.92 1.50 -2.63
C TRP A 135 3.07 -0.02 -2.57
N GLN A 136 2.22 -0.71 -1.80
CA GLN A 136 2.20 -2.17 -1.72
C GLN A 136 1.98 -2.82 -3.09
N ILE A 137 1.02 -2.31 -3.85
CA ILE A 137 0.74 -2.79 -5.20
C ILE A 137 1.93 -2.44 -6.11
N HIS A 138 2.38 -1.18 -6.10
CA HIS A 138 3.43 -0.67 -6.99
C HIS A 138 4.74 -1.44 -6.84
N ARG A 139 5.19 -1.68 -5.62
CA ARG A 139 6.42 -2.44 -5.37
C ARG A 139 6.30 -3.86 -5.89
N THR A 140 5.15 -4.51 -5.68
CA THR A 140 4.95 -5.93 -6.02
C THR A 140 4.87 -6.08 -7.53
N VAL A 141 4.05 -5.27 -8.22
CA VAL A 141 3.94 -5.36 -9.68
C VAL A 141 5.25 -5.02 -10.39
N THR A 142 6.05 -4.10 -9.82
CA THR A 142 7.32 -3.68 -10.44
C THR A 142 8.45 -4.66 -10.17
N THR A 143 8.52 -5.23 -8.96
CA THR A 143 9.65 -6.08 -8.52
C THR A 143 9.39 -7.56 -8.82
N ASP A 144 8.15 -8.01 -8.59
CA ASP A 144 7.82 -9.43 -8.59
C ASP A 144 7.14 -9.87 -9.88
N LEU A 145 6.27 -9.04 -10.47
CA LEU A 145 5.50 -9.42 -11.67
C LEU A 145 6.12 -8.96 -12.99
N ARG A 146 6.85 -7.85 -13.01
CA ARG A 146 7.33 -7.24 -14.25
C ARG A 146 8.27 -8.13 -15.07
N GLY A 147 9.09 -8.92 -14.39
CA GLY A 147 10.04 -9.85 -15.02
C GLY A 147 9.42 -11.19 -15.41
N VAL A 148 8.14 -11.43 -15.11
CA VAL A 148 7.49 -12.72 -15.36
C VAL A 148 7.02 -12.78 -16.83
N GLU A 149 7.67 -13.65 -17.60
CA GLU A 149 7.39 -13.80 -19.03
C GLU A 149 6.14 -14.65 -19.35
N TYR A 150 5.54 -15.28 -18.34
CA TYR A 150 4.40 -16.18 -18.51
C TYR A 150 3.10 -15.46 -18.85
N ASP A 151 2.27 -16.12 -19.69
CA ASP A 151 1.01 -15.57 -20.19
C ASP A 151 -0.05 -15.39 -19.10
N TRP A 152 -0.05 -16.26 -18.07
CA TRP A 152 -1.00 -16.14 -16.95
C TRP A 152 -0.88 -14.77 -16.27
N ARG A 153 0.33 -14.21 -16.16
CA ARG A 153 0.56 -12.89 -15.57
C ARG A 153 -0.07 -11.79 -16.43
N ARG A 154 -0.04 -11.91 -17.76
CA ARG A 154 -0.65 -10.95 -18.70
C ARG A 154 -2.18 -10.92 -18.64
N GLN A 155 -2.82 -11.96 -18.11
CA GLN A 155 -4.27 -11.98 -17.89
C GLN A 155 -4.69 -10.96 -16.83
N TYR A 156 -3.84 -10.76 -15.81
CA TYR A 156 -4.10 -9.82 -14.71
C TYR A 156 -3.40 -8.47 -14.93
N TRP A 157 -2.10 -8.50 -15.23
CA TRP A 157 -1.27 -7.31 -15.39
C TRP A 157 -0.58 -7.32 -16.72
N THR A 158 -1.03 -6.50 -17.67
CA THR A 158 -0.26 -6.22 -18.90
C THR A 158 0.90 -5.26 -18.61
N ASP A 159 1.93 -5.28 -19.45
CA ASP A 159 3.09 -4.38 -19.31
C ASP A 159 2.65 -2.90 -19.37
N ASP A 160 1.69 -2.59 -20.25
CA ASP A 160 1.07 -1.26 -20.34
C ASP A 160 0.30 -0.86 -19.08
N GLN A 161 -0.38 -1.81 -18.41
CA GLN A 161 -1.03 -1.53 -17.13
C GLN A 161 -0.02 -1.22 -16.04
N ILE A 162 1.06 -2.01 -15.94
CA ILE A 162 2.16 -1.76 -14.99
C ILE A 162 2.76 -0.38 -15.24
N ASP A 163 3.01 -0.01 -16.50
CA ASP A 163 3.61 1.27 -16.86
C ASP A 163 2.69 2.47 -16.63
N ARG A 164 1.39 2.33 -16.94
CA ARG A 164 0.39 3.36 -16.63
C ARG A 164 0.25 3.55 -15.13
N PHE A 165 0.17 2.47 -14.38
CA PHE A 165 0.07 2.53 -12.91
C PHE A 165 1.32 3.12 -12.28
N SER A 166 2.52 2.71 -12.73
CA SER A 166 3.80 3.22 -12.26
C SER A 166 3.94 4.72 -12.53
N ARG A 167 3.52 5.20 -13.71
CA ARG A 167 3.47 6.65 -14.01
C ARG A 167 2.49 7.38 -13.10
N LEU A 168 1.27 6.86 -12.93
CA LEU A 168 0.28 7.46 -12.03
C LEU A 168 0.84 7.57 -10.61
N TYR A 169 1.40 6.50 -10.07
CA TYR A 169 1.92 6.48 -8.70
C TYR A 169 3.08 7.47 -8.47
N LYS A 170 3.99 7.59 -9.44
CA LYS A 170 5.22 8.42 -9.33
C LYS A 170 5.03 9.88 -9.74
N GLN A 171 4.14 10.16 -10.68
CA GLN A 171 4.05 11.48 -11.33
C GLN A 171 2.78 12.24 -10.96
N ASN A 172 1.82 11.62 -10.27
CA ASN A 172 0.60 12.31 -9.89
C ASN A 172 0.87 13.40 -8.83
N VAL A 173 0.45 14.63 -9.14
CA VAL A 173 0.68 15.81 -8.31
C VAL A 173 0.06 15.71 -6.92
N HIS A 174 -1.08 15.05 -6.76
CA HIS A 174 -1.73 14.88 -5.45
C HIS A 174 -1.03 13.80 -4.63
N LEU A 175 -0.70 12.66 -5.25
CA LEU A 175 -0.01 11.57 -4.56
C LEU A 175 1.41 11.98 -4.13
N ASN A 176 2.05 12.90 -4.85
CA ASN A 176 3.39 13.39 -4.50
C ASN A 176 3.40 14.40 -3.35
N ARG A 177 2.23 14.90 -2.92
CA ARG A 177 2.09 15.76 -1.73
C ARG A 177 1.85 14.99 -0.44
N ILE A 178 1.60 13.68 -0.52
CA ILE A 178 1.45 12.77 0.62
C ILE A 178 2.84 12.20 0.96
N ALA A 179 3.07 11.82 2.22
CA ALA A 179 4.30 11.15 2.62
C ALA A 179 4.63 9.93 1.71
N ALA A 180 5.92 9.61 1.57
CA ALA A 180 6.34 8.48 0.75
C ALA A 180 5.75 7.17 1.29
N GLY A 181 5.10 6.38 0.42
CA GLY A 181 4.30 5.22 0.86
C GLY A 181 5.07 4.18 1.67
N GLN A 182 6.38 4.03 1.42
CA GLN A 182 7.26 3.15 2.21
C GLN A 182 7.46 3.60 3.67
N HIS A 183 7.33 4.90 3.95
CA HIS A 183 7.52 5.50 5.28
C HIS A 183 6.21 5.71 6.03
N ILE A 184 5.07 5.42 5.40
CA ILE A 184 3.77 5.57 6.06
C ILE A 184 3.55 4.37 6.99
N SER A 185 3.52 4.64 8.30
CA SER A 185 2.96 3.73 9.29
C SER A 185 1.48 4.01 9.45
N VAL A 186 0.63 3.14 8.91
CA VAL A 186 -0.83 3.27 9.01
C VAL A 186 -1.26 2.84 10.41
N THR A 187 -1.97 3.72 11.11
CA THR A 187 -2.53 3.48 12.44
C THR A 187 -3.98 3.00 12.36
N ASP A 188 -4.52 2.44 13.45
CA ASP A 188 -5.93 2.05 13.53
C ASP A 188 -6.89 3.23 13.33
N GLN A 189 -6.47 4.43 13.74
CA GLN A 189 -7.22 5.66 13.50
C GLN A 189 -7.29 5.97 12.00
N ASP A 190 -6.17 5.79 11.28
CA ASP A 190 -6.13 6.00 9.83
C ASP A 190 -7.07 5.03 9.10
N LEU A 191 -7.01 3.75 9.47
CA LEU A 191 -7.90 2.71 8.95
C LEU A 191 -9.36 3.03 9.22
N THR A 192 -9.68 3.45 10.45
CA THR A 192 -11.04 3.83 10.83
C THR A 192 -11.56 5.02 10.04
N ALA A 193 -10.71 6.02 9.79
CA ALA A 193 -11.08 7.18 8.97
C ALA A 193 -11.37 6.76 7.52
N ALA A 194 -10.50 5.94 6.92
CA ALA A 194 -10.69 5.44 5.56
C ALA A 194 -11.97 4.59 5.44
N ARG A 195 -12.21 3.68 6.38
CA ARG A 195 -13.42 2.85 6.45
C ARG A 195 -14.72 3.65 6.55
N ARG A 196 -14.70 4.79 7.24
CA ARG A 196 -15.88 5.65 7.46
C ARG A 196 -16.02 6.75 6.40
N SER A 197 -15.12 6.81 5.43
CA SER A 197 -15.15 7.81 4.40
C SER A 197 -16.40 7.70 3.53
N ARG A 198 -16.88 8.84 3.02
CA ARG A 198 -18.02 8.89 2.09
C ARG A 198 -17.62 8.67 0.63
N LEU A 199 -16.31 8.54 0.37
CA LEU A 199 -15.78 8.34 -0.98
C LEU A 199 -15.30 6.90 -1.12
N ASP A 200 -15.86 6.21 -2.11
CA ASP A 200 -15.58 4.79 -2.37
C ASP A 200 -14.09 4.50 -2.52
N LEU A 201 -13.31 5.46 -3.04
CA LEU A 201 -11.86 5.36 -3.16
C LEU A 201 -11.19 4.96 -1.82
N TYR A 202 -11.66 5.51 -0.70
CA TYR A 202 -11.04 5.28 0.60
C TYR A 202 -11.61 4.07 1.31
N THR A 203 -12.90 3.77 1.14
CA THR A 203 -13.49 2.55 1.70
C THR A 203 -12.92 1.31 1.01
N GLU A 204 -12.81 1.32 -0.32
CA GLU A 204 -12.16 0.24 -1.08
C GLU A 204 -10.66 0.15 -0.73
N ALA A 205 -9.96 1.29 -0.58
CA ALA A 205 -8.56 1.27 -0.17
C ALA A 205 -8.38 0.68 1.25
N TYR A 206 -9.30 0.96 2.17
CA TYR A 206 -9.33 0.34 3.48
C TYR A 206 -9.52 -1.17 3.37
N GLU A 207 -10.55 -1.63 2.64
CA GLU A 207 -10.86 -3.06 2.49
C GLU A 207 -9.69 -3.85 1.91
N LEU A 208 -9.06 -3.31 0.87
CA LEU A 208 -7.90 -3.94 0.25
C LEU A 208 -6.67 -3.92 1.15
N LEU A 209 -6.41 -2.84 1.88
CA LEU A 209 -5.27 -2.77 2.79
C LEU A 209 -5.45 -3.66 4.03
N ASP A 210 -6.66 -3.71 4.59
CA ASP A 210 -7.02 -4.61 5.70
C ASP A 210 -6.88 -6.06 5.27
N ARG A 211 -7.40 -6.43 4.08
CA ARG A 211 -7.19 -7.77 3.50
C ARG A 211 -5.71 -8.09 3.31
N TYR A 212 -4.94 -7.15 2.77
CA TYR A 212 -3.49 -7.32 2.62
C TYR A 212 -2.80 -7.55 3.98
N GLN A 213 -3.14 -6.78 5.01
CA GLN A 213 -2.57 -6.91 6.35
C GLN A 213 -2.91 -8.24 7.01
N ARG A 214 -4.16 -8.72 6.85
CA ARG A 214 -4.57 -10.05 7.31
C ARG A 214 -3.80 -11.14 6.59
N LEU A 215 -3.76 -11.11 5.26
CA LEU A 215 -2.99 -12.06 4.47
C LEU A 215 -1.52 -12.14 4.93
N GLN A 216 -0.89 -11.00 5.21
CA GLN A 216 0.48 -10.98 5.73
C GLN A 216 0.61 -11.55 7.15
N SER A 217 -0.39 -11.36 8.00
CA SER A 217 -0.40 -11.82 9.39
C SER A 217 -0.78 -13.30 9.53
N ASP A 218 -1.58 -13.82 8.60
CA ASP A 218 -2.11 -15.18 8.64
C ASP A 218 -1.02 -16.23 8.41
N GLY A 219 -1.17 -17.36 9.09
CA GLY A 219 -0.29 -18.50 8.96
C GLY A 219 -0.46 -19.20 7.60
N PRO A 220 0.46 -20.09 7.22
CA PRO A 220 0.41 -20.77 5.92
C PRO A 220 -0.87 -21.59 5.70
N VAL A 221 -1.42 -22.17 6.77
CA VAL A 221 -2.62 -23.03 6.76
C VAL A 221 -3.88 -22.25 6.36
N GLU A 222 -4.08 -21.07 6.96
CA GLU A 222 -5.27 -20.25 6.75
C GLU A 222 -5.34 -19.77 5.30
N ILE A 223 -4.18 -19.43 4.72
CA ILE A 223 -4.06 -18.89 3.37
C ILE A 223 -4.30 -19.97 2.31
N LEU A 224 -3.82 -21.19 2.50
CA LEU A 224 -4.07 -22.29 1.56
C LEU A 224 -5.57 -22.51 1.31
N SER A 225 -6.39 -22.30 2.35
CA SER A 225 -7.84 -22.38 2.22
C SER A 225 -8.43 -21.26 1.35
N GLU A 226 -7.90 -20.03 1.44
CA GLU A 226 -8.30 -18.90 0.59
C GLU A 226 -7.80 -19.07 -0.85
N LEU A 227 -6.57 -19.56 -1.04
CA LEU A 227 -5.96 -19.80 -2.36
C LEU A 227 -6.72 -20.86 -3.17
N GLN A 228 -7.15 -21.95 -2.53
CA GLN A 228 -7.91 -23.02 -3.18
C GLN A 228 -9.31 -22.58 -3.63
N VAL A 229 -9.93 -21.64 -2.91
CA VAL A 229 -11.27 -21.13 -3.26
C VAL A 229 -11.23 -20.25 -4.51
N GLN A 230 -10.13 -19.53 -4.75
CA GLN A 230 -9.98 -18.64 -5.91
C GLN A 230 -9.48 -19.35 -7.19
N SER A 231 -8.85 -20.53 -7.09
CA SER A 231 -8.39 -21.28 -8.27
C SER A 231 -9.47 -22.15 -8.94
N VAL A 232 -10.68 -22.22 -8.37
CA VAL A 232 -11.81 -23.05 -8.86
C VAL A 232 -12.83 -22.25 -9.67
N VAL A 233 -12.57 -20.95 -9.90
CA VAL A 233 -13.38 -20.05 -10.74
C VAL A 233 -12.54 -19.56 -11.91
#